data_AF-A0A0S8BGH8-F1
#
_entry.id   AF-A0A0S8BGH8-F1
#
_cell.length_a   1.000
_cell.length_b   1.000
_cell.length_c   1.000
_cell.angle_alpha   90.00
_cell.angle_beta   90.00
_cell.angle_gamma   90.00
#
_symmetry.space_group_name_H-M   'P 1'
#
loop_
_entity.id
_entity.type
_entity.pdbx_description
1 polymer ?
#
loop_
_entity_poly.entity_id
_entity_poly.type
_entity_poly.pdbx_seq_one_letter_code
_entity_poly.pdbx_strand_id
1 'polypeptide(L)'
;MMCGGGKDSLATSILLEGAGIPCDAMVYSHNIYGQAQRQHDLIDGMLDYTQAGARHRGWVYDNAVDSPAARLYPEYGVSHMLSAETVSSYWTTLPIALQHNHPLVVL
;
A
#
# COMPACT_ATOMS: atom_id res chain seq x y z
N MET A 1 -1.32 -6.87 -11.17
CA MET A 1 -0.78 -6.73 -9.80
C MET A 1 -1.73 -5.85 -9.00
N MET A 2 -2.09 -6.27 -7.79
CA MET A 2 -2.85 -5.49 -6.83
C MET A 2 -1.87 -4.74 -5.92
N CYS A 3 -2.13 -3.47 -5.63
CA CYS A 3 -1.37 -2.69 -4.67
C CYS A 3 -2.20 -2.45 -3.39
N GLY A 4 -1.59 -2.55 -2.22
CA GLY A 4 -2.23 -2.24 -0.94
C GLY A 4 -2.27 -3.45 0.00
N GLY A 5 -3.21 -3.44 0.94
CA GLY A 5 -3.28 -4.47 1.99
C GLY A 5 -4.51 -4.35 2.88
N GLY A 6 -5.55 -3.65 2.40
CA GLY A 6 -6.77 -3.40 3.15
C GLY A 6 -7.95 -4.18 2.59
N LYS A 7 -9.13 -3.90 3.14
CA LYS A 7 -10.41 -4.51 2.73
C LYS A 7 -10.67 -4.40 1.21
N ASP A 8 -10.30 -3.28 0.61
CA ASP A 8 -10.54 -3.00 -0.82
C ASP A 8 -9.59 -3.83 -1.70
N SER A 9 -8.35 -4.04 -1.23
CA SER A 9 -7.37 -4.94 -1.82
C SER A 9 -7.87 -6.39 -1.76
N LEU A 10 -8.40 -6.84 -0.61
CA LEU A 10 -9.01 -8.17 -0.46
C LEU A 10 -10.20 -8.38 -1.42
N ALA A 11 -11.14 -7.43 -1.45
CA ALA A 11 -12.29 -7.50 -2.33
C ALA A 11 -11.85 -7.59 -3.80
N THR A 12 -10.87 -6.78 -4.20
CA THR A 12 -10.27 -6.81 -5.53
C THR A 12 -9.65 -8.17 -5.85
N SER A 13 -8.86 -8.75 -4.95
CA SER A 13 -8.27 -10.08 -5.14
C SER A 13 -9.33 -11.15 -5.36
N ILE A 14 -10.37 -11.19 -4.52
CA ILE A 14 -11.47 -12.15 -4.64
C ILE A 14 -12.19 -12.01 -5.99
N LEU A 15 -12.42 -10.79 -6.46
CA LEU A 15 -13.05 -10.54 -7.77
C LEU A 15 -12.17 -11.02 -8.93
N LEU A 16 -10.87 -10.74 -8.89
CA LEU A 16 -9.93 -11.18 -9.93
C LEU A 16 -9.81 -12.70 -9.96
N GLU A 17 -9.79 -13.34 -8.79
CA GLU A 17 -9.80 -14.80 -8.66
C GLU A 17 -11.06 -15.43 -9.22
N GLY A 18 -12.23 -14.87 -8.88
CA GLY A 18 -13.51 -15.31 -9.43
C GLY A 18 -13.58 -15.19 -10.95
N ALA A 19 -12.83 -14.25 -11.54
CA ALA A 19 -12.69 -14.07 -12.97
C ALA A 19 -11.56 -14.92 -13.60
N GLY A 20 -10.82 -15.71 -12.81
CA GLY A 20 -9.70 -16.52 -13.29
C GLY A 20 -8.49 -15.70 -13.73
N ILE A 21 -8.35 -14.46 -13.24
CA ILE A 21 -7.25 -13.55 -13.57
C ILE A 21 -6.16 -13.69 -12.48
N PRO A 22 -4.97 -14.22 -12.82
CA PRO A 22 -3.88 -14.31 -11.86
C PRO A 22 -3.44 -12.92 -11.41
N CYS A 23 -3.21 -12.76 -10.11
CA CYS A 23 -2.84 -11.47 -9.53
C CYS A 23 -1.75 -11.63 -8.47
N ASP A 24 -0.61 -10.98 -8.70
CA ASP A 24 0.42 -10.78 -7.68
C ASP A 24 0.04 -9.60 -6.79
N ALA A 25 0.47 -9.64 -5.54
CA ALA A 25 0.19 -8.62 -4.53
C ALA A 25 1.44 -7.81 -4.22
N MET A 26 1.37 -6.49 -4.34
CA MET A 26 2.34 -5.54 -3.82
C MET A 26 1.74 -4.86 -2.59
N VAL A 27 2.31 -5.13 -1.43
CA VAL A 27 1.84 -4.60 -0.16
C VAL A 27 2.87 -3.65 0.43
N TYR A 28 2.43 -2.69 1.21
CA TYR A 28 3.35 -1.78 1.87
C TYR A 28 2.96 -1.55 3.33
N SER A 29 3.96 -1.25 4.15
CA SER A 29 3.78 -0.67 5.47
C SER A 29 4.18 0.79 5.45
N HIS A 30 3.62 1.57 6.37
CA HIS A 30 3.99 2.97 6.55
C HIS A 30 4.19 3.29 8.02
N ASN A 31 5.27 3.97 8.37
CA ASN A 31 5.61 4.27 9.77
C ASN A 31 4.53 5.10 10.50
N ILE A 32 3.74 5.89 9.77
CA ILE A 32 2.60 6.63 10.34
C ILE A 32 1.51 5.72 10.92
N TYR A 33 1.38 4.49 10.43
CA TYR A 33 0.40 3.50 10.91
C TYR A 33 0.94 2.60 12.02
N GLY A 34 2.11 2.94 12.56
CA GLY A 34 2.74 2.22 13.66
C GLY A 34 3.78 1.20 13.16
N GLN A 35 3.91 0.08 13.87
CA GLN A 35 5.03 -0.83 13.67
C GLN A 35 4.87 -1.63 12.37
N ALA A 36 5.85 -1.48 11.46
CA ALA A 36 5.79 -2.02 10.10
C ALA A 36 5.59 -3.53 10.03
N GLN A 37 6.24 -4.31 10.90
CA GLN A 37 6.12 -5.78 10.88
C GLN A 37 4.69 -6.23 11.19
N ARG A 38 4.05 -5.67 12.23
CA ARG A 38 2.65 -5.95 12.55
C ARG A 38 1.70 -5.61 11.40
N GLN A 39 1.97 -4.53 10.66
CA GLN A 39 1.19 -4.20 9.47
C GLN A 39 1.35 -5.30 8.41
N HIS A 40 2.57 -5.74 8.11
CA HIS A 40 2.79 -6.84 7.18
C HIS A 40 2.16 -8.14 7.65
N ASP A 41 2.26 -8.49 8.93
CA ASP A 41 1.65 -9.72 9.47
C ASP A 41 0.12 -9.71 9.29
N LEU A 42 -0.53 -8.56 9.51
CA LEU A 42 -1.97 -8.39 9.27
C LEU A 42 -2.33 -8.54 7.79
N ILE A 43 -1.55 -7.92 6.91
CA ILE A 43 -1.77 -7.98 5.46
C ILE A 43 -1.51 -9.40 4.93
N ASP A 44 -0.48 -10.09 5.41
CA ASP A 44 -0.20 -11.47 5.05
C ASP A 44 -1.36 -12.39 5.45
N GLY A 45 -1.86 -12.26 6.68
CA GLY A 45 -3.02 -13.01 7.14
C GLY A 45 -4.27 -12.75 6.30
N MET A 46 -4.44 -11.53 5.78
CA MET A 46 -5.49 -11.22 4.81
C MET A 46 -5.26 -11.90 3.46
N LEU A 47 -4.04 -11.88 2.94
CA LEU A 47 -3.67 -12.53 1.67
C LEU A 47 -3.70 -14.06 1.75
N ASP A 48 -3.72 -14.65 2.95
CA ASP A 48 -3.92 -16.10 3.11
C ASP A 48 -5.35 -16.54 2.75
N TYR A 49 -6.29 -15.61 2.64
CA TYR A 49 -7.65 -15.85 2.14
C TYR A 49 -7.77 -15.68 0.61
N THR A 50 -6.65 -15.43 -0.08
CA THR A 50 -6.61 -15.17 -1.53
C THR A 50 -5.70 -16.19 -2.22
N GLN A 51 -5.86 -16.35 -3.52
CA GLN A 51 -4.96 -17.09 -4.42
C GLN A 51 -3.92 -16.15 -5.06
N ALA A 52 -3.54 -15.08 -4.35
CA ALA A 52 -2.51 -14.17 -4.85
C ALA A 52 -1.21 -14.94 -5.15
N GLY A 53 -0.57 -14.61 -6.27
CA GLY A 53 0.67 -15.25 -6.71
C GLY A 53 1.87 -14.81 -5.87
N ALA A 54 2.77 -14.02 -6.47
CA ALA A 54 3.87 -13.44 -5.74
C ALA A 54 3.39 -12.36 -4.75
N ARG A 55 4.00 -12.33 -3.56
CA ARG A 55 3.78 -11.29 -2.53
C ARG A 55 5.04 -10.42 -2.45
N HIS A 56 4.91 -9.16 -2.81
CA HIS A 56 5.97 -8.15 -2.76
C HIS A 56 5.70 -7.20 -1.59
N ARG A 57 6.76 -6.75 -0.91
CA ARG A 57 6.65 -5.86 0.26
C ARG A 57 7.47 -4.60 0.06
N GLY A 58 6.83 -3.47 0.36
CA GLY A 58 7.47 -2.16 0.51
C GLY A 58 7.43 -1.69 1.96
N TRP A 59 8.48 -0.99 2.38
CA TRP A 59 8.51 -0.28 3.66
C TRP A 59 8.63 1.19 3.36
N VAL A 60 7.60 1.95 3.73
CA VAL A 60 7.59 3.40 3.60
C VAL A 60 7.95 4.02 4.93
N TYR A 61 9.03 4.78 4.92
CA TYR A 61 9.49 5.59 6.04
C TYR A 61 9.41 7.04 5.61
N ASP A 62 8.52 7.80 6.24
CA ASP A 62 8.44 9.24 6.05
C ASP A 62 8.78 10.01 7.33
N ASN A 63 8.93 11.32 7.18
CA ASN A 63 9.06 12.27 8.28
C ASN A 63 7.99 13.37 8.17
N ALA A 64 6.82 13.05 7.61
CA ALA A 64 5.79 14.05 7.32
C ALA A 64 5.31 14.75 8.60
N VAL A 65 5.23 14.02 9.71
CA VAL A 65 4.88 14.54 11.03
C VAL A 65 5.98 15.42 11.65
N ASP A 66 7.23 15.21 11.26
CA ASP A 66 8.38 16.01 11.70
C ASP A 66 8.59 17.25 10.83
N SER A 67 7.86 17.36 9.71
CA SER A 67 7.98 18.46 8.77
C SER A 67 7.71 19.81 9.46
N PRO A 68 8.54 20.84 9.23
CA PRO A 68 8.28 22.16 9.75
C PRO A 68 7.09 22.84 9.07
N ALA A 69 6.54 22.27 7.99
CA ALA A 69 5.46 22.88 7.20
C ALA A 69 4.26 23.29 8.06
N ALA A 70 3.85 22.46 9.01
CA ALA A 70 2.76 22.77 9.94
C ALA A 70 3.09 23.92 10.90
N ARG A 71 4.38 24.19 11.16
CA ARG A 71 4.85 25.30 11.99
C ARG A 71 5.04 26.61 11.22
N LEU A 72 5.22 26.54 9.90
CA LEU A 72 5.45 27.72 9.05
C LEU A 72 4.19 28.55 8.83
N TYR A 73 3.01 27.93 8.89
CA TYR A 73 1.72 28.59 8.62
C TYR A 73 0.65 28.23 9.66
N PRO A 74 0.84 28.63 10.94
CA PRO A 74 -0.08 28.30 12.02
C PRO A 74 -1.51 28.83 11.80
N GLU A 75 -1.68 29.88 11.01
CA GLU A 75 -2.98 30.47 10.65
C GLU A 75 -3.90 29.50 9.88
N TYR A 76 -3.34 28.49 9.22
CA TYR A 76 -4.13 27.47 8.52
C TYR A 76 -4.58 26.32 9.43
N GLY A 77 -4.15 26.29 10.70
CA GLY A 77 -4.69 25.38 11.71
C GLY A 77 -4.64 23.90 11.32
N VAL A 78 -3.54 23.43 10.73
CA VAL A 78 -3.40 22.04 10.26
C VAL A 78 -3.56 21.07 11.44
N SER A 79 -4.68 20.37 11.49
CA SER A 79 -5.04 19.43 12.57
C SER A 79 -5.22 17.98 12.11
N HIS A 80 -5.22 17.74 10.79
CA HIS A 80 -5.52 16.44 10.21
C HIS A 80 -4.58 16.10 9.06
N MET A 81 -4.26 14.82 8.92
CA MET A 81 -3.61 14.27 7.74
C MET A 81 -4.65 13.56 6.88
N LEU A 82 -4.70 13.91 5.60
CA LEU A 82 -5.73 13.41 4.68
C LEU A 82 -5.31 12.13 3.92
N SER A 83 -4.01 11.96 3.68
CA SER A 83 -3.41 10.76 3.09
C SER A 83 -1.90 10.83 3.30
N ALA A 84 -1.25 9.75 3.74
CA ALA A 84 0.20 9.70 3.80
C ALA A 84 0.82 9.00 2.57
N GLU A 85 0.09 8.09 1.89
CA GLU A 85 0.74 7.07 1.06
C GLU A 85 0.31 6.95 -0.41
N THR A 86 -0.79 7.55 -0.89
CA THR A 86 -1.29 7.20 -2.24
C THR A 86 -0.28 7.47 -3.36
N VAL A 87 0.57 8.49 -3.20
CA VAL A 87 1.66 8.76 -4.17
C VAL A 87 2.83 7.80 -3.98
N SER A 88 3.19 7.46 -2.74
CA SER A 88 4.29 6.55 -2.46
C SER A 88 3.98 5.12 -2.90
N SER A 89 2.73 4.66 -2.78
CA SER A 89 2.31 3.33 -3.24
C SER A 89 2.49 3.15 -4.75
N TYR A 90 2.14 4.16 -5.56
CA TYR A 90 2.37 4.16 -7.02
C TYR A 90 3.85 4.00 -7.36
N TRP A 91 4.70 4.87 -6.79
CA TRP A 91 6.13 4.87 -7.10
C TRP A 91 6.88 3.66 -6.54
N THR A 92 6.41 3.08 -5.44
CA THR A 92 6.99 1.85 -4.89
C THR A 92 6.57 0.62 -5.72
N THR A 93 5.37 0.64 -6.30
CA THR A 93 4.84 -0.49 -7.08
C THR A 93 5.39 -0.52 -8.49
N LEU A 94 5.62 0.63 -9.13
CA LEU A 94 6.01 0.71 -10.54
C LEU A 94 7.29 -0.09 -10.88
N PRO A 95 8.41 0.00 -10.14
CA PRO A 95 9.60 -0.78 -10.45
C PRO A 95 9.36 -2.29 -10.39
N ILE A 96 8.58 -2.76 -9.42
CA ILE A 96 8.22 -4.17 -9.26
C ILE A 96 7.31 -4.62 -10.41
N ALA A 97 6.30 -3.80 -10.75
CA ALA A 97 5.42 -4.06 -11.87
C ALA A 97 6.20 -4.22 -13.19
N LEU A 98 7.16 -3.33 -13.45
CA LEU A 98 8.02 -3.39 -14.64
C LEU A 98 8.97 -4.60 -14.60
N GLN A 99 9.60 -4.89 -13.47
CA GLN A 99 10.52 -6.02 -13.33
C GLN A 99 9.82 -7.38 -13.56
N HIS A 100 8.55 -7.48 -13.16
CA HIS A 100 7.76 -8.71 -13.27
C HIS A 100 6.80 -8.71 -14.48
N ASN A 101 6.94 -7.76 -15.40
CA ASN A 101 6.13 -7.62 -16.62
C ASN A 101 4.62 -7.57 -16.36
N HIS A 102 4.19 -6.92 -15.27
CA HIS A 102 2.77 -6.70 -15.01
C HIS A 102 2.24 -5.58 -15.90
N PRO A 103 1.28 -5.87 -16.81
CA PRO A 103 0.75 -4.86 -17.73
C PRO A 103 -0.30 -3.94 -17.08
N LEU A 104 -0.78 -4.31 -15.89
CA LEU A 104 -1.82 -3.59 -15.16
C LEU A 104 -1.52 -3.62 -13.66
N VAL A 105 -1.67 -2.45 -13.04
CA VAL A 105 -1.67 -2.26 -11.58
C VAL A 105 -3.04 -1.76 -11.16
N VAL A 106 -3.62 -2.39 -10.15
CA VAL A 106 -4.88 -1.98 -9.52
C VAL A 106 -4.55 -1.42 -8.14
N LEU A 107 -4.96 -0.17 -7.89
CA LEU A 107 -4.74 0.57 -6.63
C LEU A 107 -6.02 0.59 -5.79
#